data_AF-A0A238VRY5-F1
#
_entry.id   AF-A0A238VRY5-F1
#
_cell.length_a   1.000
_cell.length_b   1.000
_cell.length_c   1.000
_cell.angle_alpha   90.00
_cell.angle_beta   90.00
_cell.angle_gamma   90.00
#
_symmetry.space_group_name_H-M   'P 1'
#
loop_
_entity.id
_entity.type
_entity.pdbx_description
1 polymer ?
#
loop_
_entity_poly.entity_id
_entity_poly.type
_entity_poly.pdbx_seq_one_letter_code
_entity_poly.pdbx_strand_id
1 'polypeptide(L)'
;MLLLLAVVMAVGTLAVAWAPALGDNRSQVCRDRGAPYAPPYESWQVEAHQSWLPLGVTCTWSNPTNGNVVRQEPAWGPTVLAGVSFVSGLAWIVVVGWRRRQQQPTA
;
A
#
# COMPACT_ATOMS: atom_id res chain seq x y z
N MET A 1 1.61 11.37 22.03
CA MET A 1 0.71 12.03 21.05
C MET A 1 1.30 12.03 19.62
N LEU A 2 2.52 12.54 19.40
CA LEU A 2 3.14 12.58 18.06
C LEU A 2 3.31 11.20 17.38
N LEU A 3 3.67 10.17 18.14
CA LEU A 3 3.86 8.81 17.62
C LEU A 3 2.54 8.17 17.19
N LEU A 4 1.46 8.41 17.95
CA LEU A 4 0.09 7.99 17.60
C LEU A 4 -0.37 8.67 16.30
N LEU A 5 -0.13 9.97 16.15
CA LEU A 5 -0.42 10.72 14.93
C LEU A 5 0.33 10.17 13.70
N ALA A 6 1.61 9.82 13.88
CA ALA A 6 2.41 9.22 12.81
C ALA A 6 1.88 7.83 12.39
N VAL A 7 1.45 7.01 13.34
CA VAL A 7 0.84 5.71 13.07
C VAL A 7 -0.49 5.87 12.34
N VAL A 8 -1.35 6.79 12.79
CA VAL A 8 -2.65 7.06 12.14
C VAL A 8 -2.45 7.57 10.71
N MET A 9 -1.50 8.46 10.48
CA MET A 9 -1.17 8.95 9.14
C MET A 9 -0.67 7.81 8.24
N ALA A 10 0.23 6.96 8.72
CA ALA A 10 0.77 5.83 7.95
C ALA A 10 -0.33 4.83 7.56
N VAL A 11 -1.16 4.43 8.53
CA VAL A 11 -2.29 3.51 8.29
C VAL A 11 -3.32 4.16 7.36
N GLY A 12 -3.61 5.46 7.53
CA GLY A 12 -4.49 6.22 6.66
C GLY A 12 -3.99 6.26 5.21
N THR A 13 -2.71 6.53 4.97
CA THR A 13 -2.12 6.51 3.62
C THR A 13 -2.19 5.12 2.97
N LEU A 14 -1.96 4.06 3.75
CA LEU A 14 -2.11 2.68 3.27
C LEU A 14 -3.57 2.37 2.93
N ALA A 15 -4.50 2.75 3.81
CA ALA A 15 -5.93 2.53 3.59
C ALA A 15 -6.43 3.28 2.35
N VAL A 16 -6.00 4.53 2.13
CA VAL A 16 -6.38 5.33 0.94
C VAL A 16 -5.78 4.74 -0.33
N ALA A 17 -4.52 4.30 -0.29
CA ALA A 17 -3.88 3.71 -1.47
C ALA A 17 -4.52 2.38 -1.90
N TRP A 18 -5.05 1.61 -0.95
CA TRP A 18 -5.69 0.33 -1.21
C TRP A 18 -7.24 0.38 -1.23
N ALA A 19 -7.85 1.50 -0.85
CA ALA A 19 -9.31 1.67 -0.83
C ALA A 19 -9.96 1.39 -2.20
N PRO A 20 -9.42 1.87 -3.34
CA PRO A 20 -9.99 1.57 -4.66
C PRO A 20 -9.96 0.08 -4.99
N ALA A 21 -8.96 -0.66 -4.48
CA ALA A 21 -8.85 -2.11 -4.65
C ALA A 21 -9.75 -2.91 -3.69
N LEU A 22 -10.43 -2.25 -2.76
CA LEU A 22 -11.38 -2.86 -1.82
C LEU A 22 -12.83 -2.47 -2.11
N GLY A 23 -13.10 -1.49 -2.99
CA GLY A 23 -14.45 -1.06 -3.38
C GLY A 23 -14.82 -1.39 -4.84
N ASP A 24 -15.85 -0.70 -5.35
CA ASP A 24 -16.39 -0.93 -6.71
C ASP A 24 -15.41 -0.53 -7.84
N ASN A 25 -14.35 0.21 -7.52
CA ASN A 25 -13.31 0.64 -8.47
C ASN A 25 -12.17 -0.37 -8.66
N ARG A 26 -12.31 -1.59 -8.13
CA ARG A 26 -11.33 -2.68 -8.26
C ARG A 26 -10.89 -2.94 -9.71
N SER A 27 -11.83 -2.88 -10.64
CA SER A 27 -11.59 -3.08 -12.07
C SER A 27 -10.76 -1.96 -12.70
N GLN A 28 -10.94 -0.71 -12.25
CA GLN A 28 -10.13 0.43 -12.70
C GLN A 28 -8.69 0.30 -12.24
N VAL A 29 -8.45 -0.12 -10.99
CA VAL A 29 -7.09 -0.34 -10.46
C VAL A 29 -6.33 -1.36 -11.30
N CYS A 30 -6.97 -2.46 -11.72
CA CYS A 30 -6.33 -3.44 -12.58
C CYS A 30 -6.10 -2.90 -14.00
N ARG A 31 -7.04 -2.13 -14.54
CA ARG A 31 -6.92 -1.51 -15.87
C ARG A 31 -5.75 -0.51 -15.93
N ASP A 32 -5.61 0.32 -14.91
CA ASP A 32 -4.51 1.30 -14.81
C ASP A 32 -3.15 0.61 -14.70
N ARG A 33 -3.12 -0.63 -14.22
CA ARG A 33 -1.94 -1.49 -14.17
C ARG A 33 -1.69 -2.27 -15.47
N GLY A 34 -2.41 -1.96 -16.54
CA GLY A 34 -2.21 -2.57 -17.84
C GLY A 34 -2.90 -3.91 -18.04
N ALA A 35 -3.87 -4.25 -17.18
CA ALA A 35 -4.70 -5.42 -17.42
C ALA A 35 -5.60 -5.14 -18.65
N PRO A 36 -5.45 -5.91 -19.74
CA PRO A 36 -5.96 -5.52 -21.07
C PRO A 36 -7.48 -5.62 -21.22
N TYR A 37 -8.17 -6.26 -20.27
CA TYR A 37 -9.61 -6.47 -20.34
C TYR A 37 -10.30 -5.87 -19.10
N ALA A 38 -11.35 -5.08 -19.34
CA ALA A 38 -12.25 -4.63 -18.28
C ALA A 38 -13.45 -5.60 -18.21
N PRO A 39 -14.11 -5.78 -17.05
CA PRO A 39 -15.33 -6.60 -16.94
C PRO A 39 -16.32 -6.26 -18.07
N PRO A 40 -16.93 -7.29 -18.70
CA PRO A 40 -17.73 -8.30 -18.01
C PRO A 40 -17.25 -9.75 -18.22
N TYR A 41 -15.95 -10.01 -18.27
CA TYR A 41 -15.47 -11.40 -18.34
C TYR A 41 -15.65 -12.07 -16.96
N GLU A 42 -16.39 -13.18 -16.89
CA GLU A 42 -16.84 -13.86 -15.65
C GLU A 42 -15.74 -14.33 -14.68
N SER A 43 -14.45 -14.11 -14.96
CA SER A 43 -13.32 -14.64 -14.18
C SER A 43 -12.32 -13.59 -13.68
N TRP A 44 -12.70 -12.32 -13.58
CA TRP A 44 -11.84 -11.28 -12.98
C TRP A 44 -11.92 -11.32 -11.46
N GLN A 45 -10.79 -11.51 -10.79
CA GLN A 45 -10.70 -11.40 -9.33
C GLN A 45 -9.57 -10.43 -8.94
N VAL A 46 -9.88 -9.55 -8.00
CA VAL A 46 -8.89 -8.68 -7.35
C VAL A 46 -8.60 -9.28 -6.00
N GLU A 47 -7.38 -9.77 -5.85
CA GLU A 47 -6.90 -10.40 -4.63
C GLU A 47 -5.91 -9.47 -3.95
N ALA A 48 -6.15 -9.17 -2.68
CA ALA A 48 -5.10 -8.63 -1.83
C ALA A 48 -4.11 -9.76 -1.56
N HIS A 49 -2.88 -9.61 -2.06
CA HIS A 49 -1.82 -10.54 -1.73
C HIS A 49 -1.42 -10.35 -0.27
N GLN A 50 -1.92 -11.25 0.59
CA GLN A 50 -1.57 -11.32 2.00
C GLN A 50 -0.19 -11.98 2.18
N SER A 51 0.87 -11.33 1.71
CA SER A 51 2.19 -11.57 2.31
C SER A 51 2.32 -10.71 3.57
N TRP A 52 3.01 -11.24 4.59
CA TRP A 52 3.07 -10.65 5.93
C TRP A 52 3.53 -9.17 5.96
N LEU A 53 4.27 -8.76 4.93
CA LEU A 53 4.58 -7.42 4.44
C LEU A 53 5.59 -7.63 3.29
N PRO A 54 5.55 -6.84 2.20
CA PRO A 54 4.61 -5.76 1.91
C PRO A 54 3.16 -6.28 1.65
N LEU A 55 2.17 -5.38 1.78
CA LEU A 55 0.78 -5.58 1.36
C LEU A 55 0.63 -5.07 -0.08
N GLY A 56 -0.09 -5.80 -0.92
CA GLY A 56 -0.16 -5.46 -2.33
C GLY A 56 -1.35 -6.10 -3.00
N VAL A 57 -1.80 -5.48 -4.09
CA VAL A 57 -2.95 -5.96 -4.85
C VAL A 57 -2.49 -6.69 -6.09
N THR A 58 -3.05 -7.87 -6.29
CA THR A 58 -2.88 -8.70 -7.47
C THR A 58 -4.18 -8.77 -8.25
N CYS A 59 -4.07 -8.73 -9.56
CA CYS A 59 -5.18 -8.90 -10.48
C CYS A 59 -5.04 -10.26 -11.15
N THR A 60 -6.08 -11.08 -11.12
CA THR A 60 -6.16 -12.36 -11.81
C THR A 60 -7.27 -12.32 -12.85
N TRP A 61 -6.98 -12.81 -14.05
CA TRP A 61 -7.95 -12.92 -15.14
C TRP A 61 -7.69 -14.13 -16.02
N SER A 62 -8.73 -14.67 -16.65
CA SER A 62 -8.57 -15.65 -17.72
C SER A 62 -8.32 -14.97 -19.06
N ASN A 63 -7.32 -15.45 -19.81
CA ASN A 63 -7.04 -14.99 -21.15
C ASN A 63 -8.07 -15.59 -22.12
N PRO A 64 -8.84 -14.76 -22.85
CA PRO A 64 -9.92 -15.23 -23.71
C PRO A 64 -9.43 -16.01 -24.95
N THR A 65 -8.15 -15.87 -25.32
CA THR A 65 -7.59 -16.50 -26.52
C THR A 65 -7.17 -17.95 -26.28
N ASN A 66 -6.76 -18.30 -25.06
CA ASN A 66 -6.24 -19.63 -24.74
C ASN A 66 -6.79 -20.23 -23.43
N GLY A 67 -7.65 -19.51 -22.71
CA GLY A 67 -8.24 -19.95 -21.45
C GLY A 67 -7.26 -19.95 -20.26
N ASN A 68 -6.02 -19.50 -20.45
CA ASN A 68 -5.02 -19.52 -19.38
C ASN A 68 -5.30 -18.44 -18.34
N VAL A 69 -5.20 -18.80 -17.06
CA VAL A 69 -5.27 -17.84 -15.95
C VAL A 69 -3.95 -17.08 -15.86
N VAL A 70 -4.02 -15.76 -16.04
CA VAL A 70 -2.91 -14.83 -15.86
C VAL A 70 -3.04 -14.18 -14.49
N ARG A 71 -1.93 -14.17 -13.75
CA ARG A 71 -1.82 -13.48 -12.47
C ARG A 71 -0.80 -12.37 -12.60
N GLN A 72 -1.21 -11.15 -12.32
CA GLN A 72 -0.29 -10.02 -12.28
C GLN A 72 0.48 -10.00 -10.96
N GLU A 73 1.73 -9.55 -11.05
CA GLU A 73 2.58 -9.33 -9.88
C GLU A 73 1.95 -8.31 -8.91
N PRO A 74 2.10 -8.52 -7.59
CA PRO A 74 1.50 -7.66 -6.61
C PRO A 74 2.04 -6.24 -6.68
N ALA A 75 1.13 -5.29 -6.55
CA ALA A 75 1.44 -3.89 -6.41
C ALA A 75 2.09 -3.59 -5.05
N TRP A 76 3.40 -3.32 -4.98
CA TRP A 76 4.05 -3.00 -3.70
C TRP A 76 4.27 -1.51 -3.45
N GLY A 77 4.22 -0.69 -4.50
CA GLY A 77 4.62 0.72 -4.47
C GLY A 77 4.06 1.52 -3.27
N PRO A 78 2.74 1.53 -3.05
CA PRO A 78 2.16 2.27 -1.93
C PRO A 78 2.64 1.78 -0.55
N THR A 79 2.80 0.47 -0.37
CA THR A 79 3.25 -0.10 0.90
C THR A 79 4.73 0.19 1.16
N VAL A 80 5.56 0.18 0.11
CA VAL A 80 6.97 0.59 0.21
C VAL A 80 7.07 2.07 0.59
N LEU A 81 6.31 2.95 -0.07
CA LEU A 81 6.27 4.39 0.25
C LEU A 81 5.80 4.66 1.70
N ALA A 82 4.78 3.94 2.16
CA ALA A 82 4.32 4.03 3.54
C ALA A 82 5.41 3.59 4.53
N GLY A 83 6.11 2.48 4.23
CA GLY A 83 7.22 1.98 5.05
C GLY A 83 8.38 2.99 5.16
N VAL A 84 8.83 3.55 4.03
CA VAL A 84 9.89 4.56 4.01
C VAL A 84 9.51 5.83 4.77
N SER A 85 8.26 6.28 4.59
CA SER A 85 7.74 7.46 5.29
C SER A 85 7.71 7.25 6.81
N PHE A 86 7.32 6.04 7.25
CA PHE A 86 7.29 5.69 8.66
C PHE A 86 8.68 5.68 9.29
N VAL A 87 9.67 5.04 8.64
CA VAL A 87 11.06 5.01 9.13
C VAL A 87 11.66 6.41 9.19
N SER A 88 11.42 7.23 8.17
CA SER A 88 11.89 8.62 8.13
C SER A 88 11.27 9.47 9.24
N GLY A 89 9.97 9.31 9.50
CA GLY A 89 9.28 9.98 10.59
C GLY A 89 9.81 9.58 11.98
N LEU A 90 10.08 8.29 12.20
CA LEU A 90 10.70 7.81 13.44
C LEU A 90 12.12 8.36 13.64
N ALA A 91 12.94 8.36 12.58
CA ALA A 91 14.29 8.93 12.62
C ALA A 91 14.25 10.40 13.02
N TRP A 92 13.32 11.18 12.44
CA TRP A 92 13.12 12.57 12.81
C TRP A 92 12.73 12.76 14.29
N ILE A 93 11.79 11.97 14.80
CA ILE A 93 11.37 12.02 16.21
C ILE A 93 12.55 11.74 17.14
N VAL A 94 13.39 10.75 16.82
CA VAL A 94 14.59 10.42 17.60
C VAL A 94 15.58 11.59 17.60
N VAL A 95 15.86 12.18 16.44
CA VAL A 95 16.79 13.33 16.30
C VAL A 95 16.29 14.54 17.10
N VAL A 96 15.00 14.89 16.99
CA VAL A 96 14.40 16.00 17.73
C VAL A 96 14.42 15.72 19.23
N GLY A 97 14.08 14.50 19.64
CA GLY A 97 14.13 14.08 21.04
C GLY A 97 15.53 14.18 21.62
N TRP A 98 16.55 13.78 20.85
CA TRP A 98 17.96 13.89 21.26
C TRP A 98 18.41 15.34 21.40
N ARG A 99 18.11 16.21 20.41
CA ARG A 99 18.41 17.64 20.51
C ARG A 99 17.79 18.29 21.74
N ARG A 100 16.52 17.98 22.06
CA ARG A 100 15.84 18.54 23.23
C ARG A 100 16.52 18.14 24.54
N ARG A 101 17.02 16.90 24.66
CA ARG A 101 17.77 16.46 25.86
C ARG A 101 19.08 17.22 26.03
N GLN A 102 19.78 17.53 24.94
CA GLN A 102 21.04 18.31 25.02
C GLN A 102 20.82 19.76 25.44
N GLN A 103 19.60 20.29 25.29
CA GLN A 103 19.26 21.66 25.65
C GLN A 103 18.72 21.83 27.08
N GLN A 104 18.51 20.74 27.84
CA GLN A 104 18.17 20.86 29.26
C GLN A 104 19.45 21.16 30.06
N PRO A 105 19.60 22.36 30.65
CA PRO A 105 20.68 22.62 31.57
C PRO A 105 20.50 21.69 32.77
N THR A 106 21.53 20.93 33.10
CA THR A 106 21.63 20.21 34.37
C THR A 106 21.62 21.26 35.48
N ALA A 107 20.48 21.38 36.17
CA ALA A 107 20.38 22.08 37.43
C ALA A 107 21.04 21.25 38.54
#